data_AF-A0A351P0C9-F1
#
_entry.id   AF-A0A351P0C9-F1
#
_cell.length_a   1.000
_cell.length_b   1.000
_cell.length_c   1.000
_cell.angle_alpha   90.00
_cell.angle_beta   90.00
_cell.angle_gamma   90.00
#
_symmetry.space_group_name_H-M   'P 1'
#
loop_
_entity.id
_entity.type
_entity.pdbx_description
1 polymer ?
#
loop_
_entity_poly.entity_id
_entity_poly.type
_entity_poly.pdbx_seq_one_letter_code
_entity_poly.pdbx_strand_id
1 'polypeptide(L)'
;MSKYLAVTDNSCIAIMLMGMALNAQGIANVAFVDISDNRLELACSFGFKAVASGSDDMREWHRGADFVVEATGVPAVASGLTTYMANGGKGLFFGVCPSDSKIEIAPFEVFRRQLTLAGSHSLNHNIPRALDALTGLGETVERTVSHKLPLRDIA
;
A
#
# COMPACT_ATOMS: atom_id res chain seq x y z
N MET A 1 -6.05 -9.07 16.40
CA MET A 1 -6.52 -8.19 15.30
C MET A 1 -5.41 -8.10 14.29
N SER A 2 -5.70 -8.31 13.01
CA SER A 2 -4.68 -8.25 11.96
C SER A 2 -4.26 -6.80 11.69
N LYS A 3 -2.97 -6.56 11.49
CA LYS A 3 -2.36 -5.25 11.22
C LYS A 3 -1.88 -5.18 9.77
N TYR A 4 -2.19 -4.09 9.08
CA TYR A 4 -1.84 -3.89 7.66
C TYR A 4 -1.05 -2.59 7.50
N LEU A 5 0.04 -2.65 6.74
CA LEU A 5 0.89 -1.50 6.44
C LEU A 5 1.01 -1.34 4.94
N ALA A 6 0.70 -0.16 4.43
CA ALA A 6 0.93 0.22 3.05
C ALA A 6 1.95 1.37 3.00
N VAL A 7 3.00 1.21 2.20
CA VAL A 7 4.06 2.20 2.02
C VAL A 7 3.91 2.81 0.63
N THR A 8 3.68 4.12 0.55
CA THR A 8 3.16 4.81 -0.64
C THR A 8 4.15 5.75 -1.31
N ASP A 9 3.90 6.00 -2.61
CA ASP A 9 4.57 6.93 -3.51
C ASP A 9 3.57 7.93 -4.15
N ASN A 10 3.98 8.49 -5.29
CA ASN A 10 3.20 9.31 -6.20
C ASN A 10 1.90 8.66 -6.70
N SER A 11 1.72 7.35 -6.54
CA SER A 11 0.54 6.58 -6.92
C SER A 11 -0.45 6.44 -5.76
N CYS A 12 -0.58 7.46 -4.91
CA CYS A 12 -1.36 7.41 -3.67
C CYS A 12 -2.82 6.96 -3.86
N ILE A 13 -3.42 7.24 -5.02
CA ILE A 13 -4.82 6.90 -5.31
C ILE A 13 -5.05 5.39 -5.37
N ALA A 14 -4.18 4.62 -6.05
CA ALA A 14 -4.39 3.19 -6.22
C ALA A 14 -4.35 2.45 -4.87
N ILE A 15 -3.40 2.83 -4.01
CA ILE A 15 -3.30 2.27 -2.66
C ILE A 15 -4.39 2.81 -1.73
N MET A 16 -4.84 4.06 -1.93
CA MET A 16 -6.01 4.58 -1.21
C MET A 16 -7.25 3.72 -1.48
N LEU A 17 -7.53 3.42 -2.75
CA LEU A 17 -8.64 2.55 -3.15
C LEU A 17 -8.48 1.14 -2.57
N MET A 18 -7.26 0.61 -2.51
CA MET A 18 -6.99 -0.65 -1.83
C MET A 18 -7.33 -0.57 -0.34
N GLY A 19 -6.87 0.46 0.37
CA GLY A 19 -7.21 0.67 1.78
C GLY A 19 -8.71 0.79 2.02
N MET A 20 -9.42 1.52 1.15
CA MET A 20 -10.89 1.66 1.19
C MET A 20 -11.59 0.33 0.96
N ALA A 21 -11.15 -0.44 -0.04
CA ALA A 21 -11.69 -1.77 -0.31
C ALA A 21 -11.45 -2.75 0.87
N LEU A 22 -10.27 -2.70 1.50
CA LEU A 22 -9.97 -3.49 2.69
C LEU A 22 -10.88 -3.09 3.87
N ASN A 23 -11.05 -1.79 4.11
CA ASN A 23 -11.94 -1.28 5.16
C ASN A 23 -13.40 -1.72 4.93
N ALA A 24 -13.89 -1.61 3.69
CA ALA A 24 -15.23 -2.09 3.32
C ALA A 24 -15.43 -3.61 3.53
N GLN A 25 -14.34 -4.40 3.54
CA GLN A 25 -14.35 -5.83 3.88
C GLN A 25 -14.17 -6.10 5.38
N GLY A 26 -14.19 -5.07 6.24
CA GLY A 26 -14.06 -5.19 7.70
C GLY A 26 -12.61 -5.17 8.20
N ILE A 27 -11.64 -4.90 7.33
CA ILE A 27 -10.23 -4.76 7.72
C ILE A 27 -9.97 -3.30 8.12
N ALA A 28 -10.18 -3.00 9.40
CA ALA A 28 -10.13 -1.63 9.90
C ALA A 28 -8.72 -1.11 10.23
N ASN A 29 -7.74 -2.01 10.45
CA ASN A 29 -6.41 -1.62 10.92
C ASN A 29 -5.41 -1.51 9.77
N VAL A 30 -5.60 -0.48 8.95
CA VAL A 30 -4.76 -0.15 7.80
C VAL A 30 -4.01 1.15 8.08
N ALA A 31 -2.69 1.13 7.92
CA ALA A 31 -1.85 2.30 8.00
C ALA A 31 -1.17 2.62 6.66
N PHE A 32 -1.07 3.91 6.36
CA PHE A 32 -0.38 4.46 5.20
C PHE A 32 0.92 5.12 5.64
N VAL A 33 2.00 4.88 4.91
CA VAL A 33 3.33 5.45 5.15
C VAL A 33 3.75 6.24 3.93
N ASP A 34 4.03 7.52 4.09
CA ASP A 34 4.48 8.40 3.00
C ASP A 34 5.46 9.46 3.52
N ILE A 35 6.21 10.07 2.61
CA ILE A 35 7.04 11.25 2.89
C ILE A 35 6.25 12.56 2.72
N SER A 36 5.12 12.54 2.03
CA SER A 36 4.31 13.70 1.71
C SER A 36 3.19 13.91 2.72
N ASP A 37 3.25 15.04 3.45
CA ASP A 37 2.21 15.42 4.41
C ASP A 37 0.82 15.48 3.76
N ASN A 38 0.70 16.03 2.55
CA ASN A 38 -0.58 16.08 1.82
C ASN A 38 -1.19 14.68 1.59
N ARG A 39 -0.37 13.65 1.37
CA ARG A 39 -0.85 12.28 1.17
C ARG A 39 -1.23 11.62 2.49
N LEU A 40 -0.48 11.90 3.56
CA LEU A 40 -0.81 11.47 4.91
C LEU A 40 -2.13 12.09 5.38
N GLU A 41 -2.33 13.39 5.14
CA GLU A 41 -3.58 14.11 5.39
C GLU A 41 -4.74 13.50 4.60
N LEU A 42 -4.53 13.18 3.33
CA LEU A 42 -5.54 12.51 2.51
C LEU A 42 -5.93 11.15 3.11
N ALA A 43 -4.96 10.33 3.53
CA ALA A 43 -5.23 9.04 4.18
C ALA A 43 -6.02 9.22 5.48
N CYS A 44 -5.63 10.17 6.32
CA CYS A 44 -6.36 10.54 7.54
C CYS A 44 -7.81 10.98 7.22
N SER A 45 -8.02 11.71 6.12
CA SER A 45 -9.35 12.17 5.71
C SER A 45 -10.31 11.03 5.33
N PHE A 46 -9.78 9.83 5.03
CA PHE A 46 -10.55 8.60 4.82
C PHE A 46 -10.62 7.71 6.08
N GLY A 47 -10.10 8.18 7.21
CA GLY A 47 -10.12 7.47 8.49
C GLY A 47 -9.00 6.45 8.66
N PHE A 48 -7.98 6.46 7.79
CA PHE A 48 -6.82 5.59 7.95
C PHE A 48 -5.79 6.18 8.90
N LYS A 49 -5.01 5.30 9.55
CA LYS A 49 -3.80 5.73 10.25
C LYS A 49 -2.78 6.16 9.21
N ALA A 50 -2.16 7.32 9.39
CA ALA A 50 -1.07 7.79 8.56
C ALA A 50 0.21 7.90 9.40
N VAL A 51 1.34 7.51 8.84
CA VAL A 51 2.64 7.48 9.52
C VAL A 51 3.66 8.13 8.60
N ALA A 52 4.35 9.15 9.10
CA ALA A 52 5.42 9.77 8.32
C ALA A 52 6.59 8.80 8.14
N SER A 53 7.06 8.63 6.90
CA SER A 53 8.21 7.79 6.60
C SER A 53 9.45 8.27 7.34
N GLY A 54 10.14 7.36 8.03
CA GLY A 54 11.34 7.66 8.82
C GLY A 54 11.07 8.25 10.21
N SER A 55 9.82 8.45 10.61
CA SER A 55 9.49 8.86 11.99
C SER A 55 9.69 7.71 12.99
N ASP A 56 9.77 8.05 14.28
CA ASP A 56 9.85 7.05 15.34
C ASP A 56 8.61 6.15 15.45
N ASP A 57 7.46 6.61 14.93
CA ASP A 57 6.21 5.84 14.93
C ASP A 57 6.30 4.58 14.05
N MET A 58 7.23 4.55 13.07
CA MET A 58 7.50 3.38 12.26
C MET A 58 7.97 2.17 13.09
N ARG A 59 8.55 2.41 14.28
CA ARG A 59 9.01 1.34 15.18
C ARG A 59 7.87 0.44 15.65
N GLU A 60 6.64 0.96 15.78
CA GLU A 60 5.46 0.16 16.15
C GLU A 60 5.14 -0.93 15.11
N TRP A 61 5.56 -0.69 13.86
CA TRP A 61 5.29 -1.58 12.73
C TRP A 61 6.41 -2.59 12.49
N HIS A 62 7.55 -2.48 13.18
CA HIS A 62 8.63 -3.45 13.04
C HIS A 62 8.14 -4.84 13.45
N ARG A 63 8.16 -5.76 12.48
CA ARG A 63 7.62 -7.12 12.60
C ARG A 63 6.17 -7.18 13.08
N GLY A 64 5.39 -6.15 12.78
CA GLY A 64 4.05 -5.95 13.34
C GLY A 64 2.89 -6.19 12.38
N ALA A 65 3.12 -6.15 11.06
CA ALA A 65 2.06 -6.19 10.05
C ALA A 65 1.90 -7.57 9.40
N ASP A 66 0.70 -8.13 9.45
CA ASP A 66 0.36 -9.39 8.77
C ASP A 66 0.40 -9.23 7.24
N PHE A 67 0.21 -8.02 6.74
CA PHE A 67 0.33 -7.67 5.33
C PHE A 67 1.05 -6.34 5.15
N VAL A 68 2.06 -6.33 4.28
CA VAL A 68 2.82 -5.14 3.90
C VAL A 68 2.74 -4.94 2.40
N VAL A 69 2.35 -3.75 1.95
CA VAL A 69 2.36 -3.38 0.54
C VAL A 69 3.45 -2.35 0.32
N GLU A 70 4.41 -2.67 -0.54
CA GLU A 70 5.33 -1.67 -1.08
C GLU A 70 4.75 -1.18 -2.40
N ALA A 71 4.35 0.08 -2.41
CA ALA A 71 3.76 0.71 -3.58
C ALA A 71 4.64 1.78 -4.18
N THR A 72 5.87 1.93 -3.69
CA THR A 72 6.69 3.09 -4.01
C THR A 72 7.47 3.00 -5.31
N GLY A 73 7.83 1.78 -5.71
CA GLY A 73 8.75 1.54 -6.81
C GLY A 73 10.19 1.96 -6.52
N VAL A 74 10.52 2.28 -5.26
CA VAL A 74 11.87 2.65 -4.83
C VAL A 74 12.58 1.41 -4.30
N PRO A 75 13.69 0.95 -4.92
CA PRO A 75 14.39 -0.28 -4.50
C PRO A 75 14.80 -0.31 -3.03
N ALA A 76 15.19 0.85 -2.48
CA ALA A 76 15.54 0.97 -1.06
C ALA A 76 14.35 0.68 -0.15
N VAL A 77 13.14 1.13 -0.51
CA VAL A 77 11.92 0.84 0.25
C VAL A 77 11.51 -0.62 0.07
N ALA A 78 11.55 -1.13 -1.16
CA ALA A 78 11.27 -2.53 -1.49
C ALA A 78 12.18 -3.51 -0.73
N SER A 79 13.47 -3.20 -0.58
CA SER A 79 14.40 -4.02 0.22
C SER A 79 14.04 -4.06 1.71
N GLY A 80 13.36 -3.04 2.22
CA GLY A 80 12.95 -2.93 3.62
C GLY A 80 11.65 -3.65 3.96
N LEU A 81 10.93 -4.21 2.99
CA LEU A 81 9.59 -4.78 3.15
C LEU A 81 9.50 -5.78 4.32
N THR A 82 10.47 -6.70 4.44
CA THR A 82 10.46 -7.76 5.47
C THR A 82 10.65 -7.24 6.89
N THR A 83 11.16 -6.01 7.06
CA THR A 83 11.33 -5.34 8.36
C THR A 83 9.98 -5.17 9.06
N TYR A 84 8.92 -4.90 8.31
CA TYR A 84 7.60 -4.57 8.86
C TYR A 84 6.65 -5.78 8.94
N MET A 85 6.96 -6.88 8.25
CA MET A 85 6.11 -8.06 8.20
C MET A 85 6.08 -8.83 9.54
N ALA A 86 4.94 -9.26 10.05
CA ALA A 86 4.88 -10.18 11.18
C ALA A 86 5.43 -11.58 10.77
N ASN A 87 5.64 -12.47 11.74
CA ASN A 87 5.88 -13.88 11.43
C ASN A 87 4.62 -14.47 10.75
N GLY A 88 4.81 -15.18 9.63
CA GLY A 88 3.71 -15.64 8.77
C GLY A 88 3.15 -14.54 7.86
N GLY A 89 3.71 -13.33 7.93
CA GLY A 89 3.22 -12.16 7.19
C GLY A 89 3.43 -12.26 5.68
N LYS A 90 2.67 -11.44 4.95
CA LYS A 90 2.67 -11.39 3.49
C LYS A 90 3.12 -10.02 2.99
N GLY A 91 4.04 -10.00 2.05
CA GLY A 91 4.59 -8.82 1.42
C GLY A 91 4.16 -8.76 -0.04
N LEU A 92 3.66 -7.60 -0.48
CA LEU A 92 3.25 -7.35 -1.86
C LEU A 92 4.11 -6.26 -2.48
N PHE A 93 4.79 -6.59 -3.57
CA PHE A 93 5.39 -5.60 -4.47
C PHE A 93 4.32 -5.13 -5.45
N PHE A 94 3.81 -3.93 -5.19
CA PHE A 94 2.84 -3.23 -6.01
C PHE A 94 3.49 -2.09 -6.80
N GLY A 95 4.49 -1.44 -6.21
CA GLY A 95 5.28 -0.41 -6.85
C GLY A 95 6.15 -0.99 -7.96
N VAL A 96 6.35 -0.20 -9.02
CA VAL A 96 7.17 -0.61 -10.15
C VAL A 96 8.60 -0.11 -9.95
N CYS A 97 9.48 -0.98 -9.44
CA CYS A 97 10.91 -0.70 -9.42
C CYS A 97 11.50 -0.67 -10.85
N PRO A 98 12.62 0.04 -11.09
CA PRO A 98 13.32 -0.03 -12.36
C PRO A 98 13.67 -1.49 -12.74
N SER A 99 13.57 -1.82 -14.02
CA SER A 99 13.65 -3.21 -14.50
C SER A 99 15.00 -3.92 -14.24
N ASP A 100 16.06 -3.15 -14.05
CA ASP A 100 17.41 -3.61 -13.76
C ASP A 100 17.73 -3.63 -12.25
N SER A 101 16.83 -3.11 -11.42
CA SER A 101 17.01 -3.08 -9.97
C SER A 101 16.92 -4.47 -9.37
N LYS A 102 17.76 -4.72 -8.36
CA LYS A 102 17.73 -5.92 -7.53
C LYS A 102 17.66 -5.51 -6.07
N ILE A 103 16.93 -6.30 -5.28
CA ILE A 103 16.89 -6.17 -3.83
C ILE A 103 17.44 -7.45 -3.20
N GLU A 104 18.05 -7.31 -2.03
CA GLU A 104 18.56 -8.44 -1.26
C GLU A 104 17.53 -8.85 -0.21
N ILE A 105 17.22 -10.14 -0.16
CA ILE A 105 16.34 -10.73 0.85
C ILE A 105 17.01 -11.99 1.36
N ALA A 106 17.16 -12.09 2.68
CA ALA A 106 17.78 -13.26 3.31
C ALA A 106 16.85 -14.48 3.23
N PRO A 107 17.21 -15.58 2.52
CA PRO A 107 16.33 -16.74 2.41
C PRO A 107 16.05 -17.41 3.77
N PHE A 108 17.02 -17.36 4.68
CA PHE A 108 16.84 -17.88 6.04
C PHE A 108 15.76 -17.11 6.81
N GLU A 109 15.65 -15.80 6.60
CA GLU A 109 14.60 -14.99 7.22
C GLU A 109 13.22 -15.39 6.72
N VAL A 110 13.08 -15.56 5.40
CA VAL A 110 11.85 -16.02 4.74
C VAL A 110 11.42 -17.38 5.30
N PHE A 111 12.35 -18.33 5.40
CA PHE A 111 12.11 -19.64 6.01
C PHE A 111 11.73 -19.53 7.50
N ARG A 112 12.57 -18.86 8.30
CA ARG A 112 12.46 -18.86 9.76
C ARG A 112 11.19 -18.18 10.25
N ARG A 113 10.77 -17.13 9.54
CA ARG A 113 9.59 -16.32 9.84
C ARG A 113 8.40 -16.68 8.97
N GLN A 114 8.51 -17.67 8.07
CA GLN A 114 7.45 -18.12 7.16
C GLN A 114 6.83 -16.98 6.33
N LEU A 115 7.68 -16.11 5.78
CA LEU A 115 7.22 -14.96 5.01
C LEU A 115 6.72 -15.39 3.63
N THR A 116 5.67 -14.74 3.12
CA THR A 116 5.27 -14.84 1.71
C THR A 116 5.59 -13.53 1.01
N LEU A 117 6.25 -13.59 -0.14
CA LEU A 117 6.55 -12.43 -0.99
C LEU A 117 5.87 -12.63 -2.34
N ALA A 118 5.09 -11.63 -2.76
CA ALA A 118 4.32 -11.70 -4.00
C ALA A 118 4.53 -10.43 -4.84
N GLY A 119 4.59 -10.59 -6.15
CA GLY A 119 4.43 -9.49 -7.09
C GLY A 119 2.97 -9.30 -7.47
N SER A 120 2.63 -8.12 -7.96
CA SER A 120 1.35 -7.86 -8.64
C SER A 120 1.58 -7.27 -10.02
N HIS A 121 0.67 -7.60 -10.93
CA HIS A 121 0.59 -7.00 -12.25
C HIS A 121 -0.88 -6.69 -12.53
N SER A 122 -1.14 -5.57 -13.21
CA SER A 122 -2.49 -5.04 -13.38
C SER A 122 -3.40 -5.97 -14.20
N LEU A 123 -4.72 -5.76 -14.07
CA LEU A 123 -5.80 -6.32 -14.89
C LEU A 123 -5.89 -7.85 -14.98
N ASN A 124 -5.67 -8.55 -13.87
CA ASN A 124 -5.81 -10.00 -13.80
C ASN A 124 -7.29 -10.45 -13.66
N HIS A 125 -8.10 -10.24 -14.71
CA HIS A 125 -9.51 -10.64 -14.78
C HIS A 125 -10.38 -10.19 -13.59
N ASN A 126 -10.03 -9.06 -12.97
CA ASN A 126 -10.59 -8.59 -11.70
C ASN A 126 -11.51 -7.36 -11.83
N ILE A 127 -11.75 -6.87 -13.05
CA ILE A 127 -12.59 -5.69 -13.30
C ILE A 127 -13.99 -5.84 -12.68
N PRO A 128 -14.72 -6.97 -12.83
CA PRO A 128 -16.05 -7.10 -12.22
C PRO A 128 -16.02 -6.90 -10.69
N ARG A 129 -15.06 -7.52 -10.00
CA ARG A 129 -14.90 -7.37 -8.55
C ARG A 129 -14.51 -5.95 -8.15
N ALA A 130 -13.71 -5.28 -8.97
CA ALA A 130 -13.34 -3.89 -8.73
C ALA A 130 -14.58 -2.97 -8.85
N LEU A 131 -15.45 -3.20 -9.83
CA LEU A 131 -16.72 -2.47 -9.97
C LEU A 131 -17.64 -2.69 -8.77
N ASP A 132 -17.76 -3.93 -8.27
CA ASP A 132 -18.54 -4.22 -7.08
C ASP A 132 -18.01 -3.45 -5.86
N ALA A 133 -16.69 -3.44 -5.67
CA ALA A 133 -16.04 -2.70 -4.58
C ALA A 133 -16.28 -1.18 -4.73
N LEU A 134 -16.09 -0.62 -5.92
CA LEU A 134 -16.31 0.80 -6.19
C LEU A 134 -17.77 1.22 -5.96
N THR A 135 -18.73 0.37 -6.38
CA THR A 135 -20.16 0.61 -6.15
C THR A 135 -20.47 0.64 -4.66
N GLY A 136 -19.87 -0.25 -3.87
CA GLY A 136 -20.02 -0.26 -2.41
C GLY A 136 -19.39 0.95 -1.70
N LEU A 137 -18.35 1.55 -2.28
CA LEU A 137 -17.70 2.75 -1.74
C LEU A 137 -18.46 4.05 -2.04
N GLY A 138 -19.29 4.05 -3.09
CA GLY A 138 -20.15 5.17 -3.48
C GLY A 138 -19.38 6.46 -3.75
N GLU A 139 -19.98 7.60 -3.40
CA GLU A 139 -19.42 8.95 -3.63
C GLU A 139 -18.07 9.20 -2.92
N THR A 140 -17.72 8.37 -1.92
CA THR A 140 -16.44 8.46 -1.22
C THR A 140 -15.26 8.35 -2.18
N VAL A 141 -15.39 7.56 -3.25
CA VAL A 141 -14.37 7.39 -4.28
C VAL A 141 -14.07 8.71 -5.00
N GLU A 142 -15.06 9.58 -5.19
CA GLU A 142 -14.86 10.85 -5.90
C GLU A 142 -13.86 11.77 -5.19
N ARG A 143 -13.74 11.65 -3.87
CA ARG A 143 -12.75 12.41 -3.07
C ARG A 143 -11.30 12.03 -3.39
N THR A 144 -11.07 10.90 -4.05
CA THR A 144 -9.72 10.51 -4.52
C THR A 144 -9.30 11.25 -5.79
N VAL A 145 -10.24 11.89 -6.50
CA VAL A 145 -9.96 12.69 -7.70
C VAL A 145 -9.44 14.05 -7.28
N SER A 146 -8.14 14.28 -7.44
CA SER A 146 -7.51 15.55 -7.04
C SER A 146 -7.78 16.70 -8.03
N HIS A 147 -7.83 16.40 -9.34
CA HIS A 147 -8.01 17.39 -10.39
C HIS A 147 -8.87 16.84 -11.52
N LYS A 148 -9.67 17.72 -12.15
CA LYS A 148 -10.42 17.43 -13.39
C LYS A 148 -9.93 18.39 -14.46
N LEU A 149 -9.36 17.86 -15.54
CA LEU A 149 -8.81 18.63 -16.64
C LEU A 149 -9.61 18.33 -17.92
N PRO A 150 -9.88 19.32 -18.78
CA PRO A 150 -10.42 19.07 -20.10
C PRO A 150 -9.34 18.43 -20.98
N LEU A 151 -9.76 17.65 -21.99
CA LEU A 151 -8.84 16.91 -22.87
C LEU A 151 -7.77 17.79 -23.53
N ARG A 152 -8.11 19.04 -23.88
CA ARG A 152 -7.18 20.01 -24.48
C ARG A 152 -5.99 20.39 -23.59
N ASP A 153 -6.07 20.14 -22.28
CA ASP A 153 -5.01 20.45 -21.33
C ASP A 153 -4.11 19.22 -21.05
N ILE A 154 -4.39 18.06 -21.69
CA ILE A 154 -3.55 16.86 -21.63
C ILE A 154 -2.52 16.95 -22.78
N ALA A 155 -1.24 17.16 -22.43
CA ALA A 155 -0.12 17.24 -23.35
C ALA A 155 0.46 15.86 -23.72
#